data_AF-A0A957DRZ1-F1
#
_entry.id   AF-A0A957DRZ1-F1
#
_cell.length_a   1.000
_cell.length_b   1.000
_cell.length_c   1.000
_cell.angle_alpha   90.00
_cell.angle_beta   90.00
_cell.angle_gamma   90.00
#
_symmetry.space_group_name_H-M   'P 1'
#
loop_
_entity.id
_entity.type
_entity.pdbx_description
1 polymer ?
#
loop_
_entity_poly.entity_id
_entity_poly.type
_entity_poly.pdbx_seq_one_letter_code
_entity_poly.pdbx_strand_id
1 'polypeptide(L)'
;MKTKKLLFIFMVLLFALAVVIPAFAATTVTYTGQGFNFDETTYNLNDERCGLEGQNIANDGGTGQFANWNGAGQPYESGQPYLVWVLTANGATSAQLNLPDGTVNMIAVGGTFKYASQYYSRDTLVNLPVTAIYTGKAKGNVQLVVSHGCKPFLTEGAWCSPGYWRNAQDPAWALTGYAKTDLFNNTVVPNFYDTASAANPTLIQVLTTPGANTFGAASNPYGLNAFNATGAFLTNQIPGYHFDLSLIGTAEACPIDNHGNFK
;
A
#
# COMPACT_ATOMS: atom_id res chain seq x y z
N MET A 1 23.48 -6.10 71.57
CA MET A 1 23.60 -4.95 70.64
C MET A 1 24.62 -5.26 69.53
N LYS A 2 24.23 -5.94 68.44
CA LYS A 2 25.12 -6.24 67.29
C LYS A 2 24.34 -6.30 65.94
N THR A 3 23.39 -5.38 65.72
CA THR A 3 22.49 -5.42 64.55
C THR A 3 22.39 -4.11 63.76
N LYS A 4 23.19 -3.08 64.10
CA LYS A 4 23.10 -1.77 63.41
C LYS A 4 24.12 -1.55 62.29
N LYS A 5 25.11 -2.44 62.10
CA LYS A 5 26.15 -2.28 61.05
C LYS A 5 25.82 -2.97 59.72
N LEU A 6 24.84 -3.88 59.67
CA LEU A 6 24.51 -4.60 58.43
C LEU A 6 23.51 -3.83 57.54
N LEU A 7 22.64 -3.00 58.14
CA LEU A 7 21.62 -2.25 57.40
C LEU A 7 22.19 -1.09 56.58
N PHE A 8 23.32 -0.51 57.02
CA PHE A 8 23.94 0.64 56.33
C PHE A 8 24.72 0.24 55.07
N ILE A 9 25.19 -1.00 54.97
CA ILE A 9 25.92 -1.50 53.79
C ILE A 9 24.94 -1.84 52.65
N PHE A 10 23.72 -2.31 52.98
CA PHE A 10 22.71 -2.62 51.96
C PHE A 10 22.10 -1.37 51.31
N MET A 11 22.05 -0.24 52.03
CA MET A 11 21.49 1.00 51.52
C MET A 11 22.45 1.79 50.62
N VAL A 12 23.77 1.61 50.79
CA VAL A 12 24.78 2.18 49.88
C VAL A 12 24.91 1.36 48.58
N LEU A 13 24.61 0.05 48.62
CA LEU A 13 24.62 -0.80 47.42
C LEU A 13 23.39 -0.58 46.52
N LEU A 14 22.25 -0.10 47.06
CA LEU A 14 21.06 0.21 46.27
C LEU A 14 21.14 1.52 45.48
N PHE A 15 22.07 2.42 45.81
CA PHE A 15 22.26 3.70 45.11
C PHE A 15 23.29 3.65 43.96
N ALA A 16 23.98 2.52 43.78
CA ALA A 16 25.00 2.35 42.74
C ALA A 16 24.52 1.58 41.49
N LEU A 17 23.20 1.37 41.35
CA LEU A 17 22.56 0.79 40.17
C LEU A 17 21.71 1.82 39.40
N ALA A 18 22.11 3.09 39.45
CA ALA A 18 21.84 4.00 38.33
C ALA A 18 22.64 3.49 37.13
N VAL A 19 22.12 2.47 36.46
CA VAL A 19 22.55 2.08 35.12
C VAL A 19 22.40 3.35 34.29
N VAL A 20 23.52 3.99 34.00
CA VAL A 20 23.59 5.04 32.98
C VAL A 20 23.28 4.31 31.68
N ILE A 21 22.00 4.22 31.33
CA ILE A 21 21.60 3.76 30.03
C ILE A 21 22.14 4.85 29.09
N PRO A 22 23.10 4.55 28.21
CA PRO A 22 23.56 5.53 27.25
C PRO A 22 22.33 5.97 26.46
N ALA A 23 21.91 7.22 26.66
CA ALA A 23 20.89 7.84 25.84
C ALA A 23 21.50 7.95 24.45
N PHE A 24 21.21 6.97 23.59
CA PHE A 24 21.62 7.02 22.21
C PHE A 24 20.92 8.24 21.59
N ALA A 25 21.71 9.25 21.24
CA ALA A 25 21.20 10.44 20.59
C ALA A 25 20.48 10.03 19.30
N ALA A 26 19.27 10.53 19.14
CA ALA A 26 18.52 10.33 17.92
C ALA A 26 19.26 11.01 16.75
N THR A 27 19.43 10.30 15.65
CA THR A 27 20.07 10.84 14.44
C THR A 27 19.01 11.14 13.40
N THR A 28 19.08 12.31 12.77
CA THR A 28 18.13 12.76 11.75
C THR A 28 18.72 12.64 10.35
N VAL A 29 17.94 12.13 9.41
CA VAL A 29 18.27 11.97 8.00
C VAL A 29 17.23 12.71 7.17
N THR A 30 17.64 13.70 6.39
CA THR A 30 16.75 14.50 5.55
C THR A 30 16.62 13.87 4.17
N TYR A 31 15.38 13.76 3.68
CA TYR A 31 15.09 13.35 2.32
C TYR A 31 15.51 14.44 1.33
N THR A 32 16.15 14.06 0.23
CA THR A 32 16.65 15.02 -0.78
C THR A 32 16.20 14.69 -2.20
N GLY A 33 15.15 13.86 -2.36
CA GLY A 33 14.55 13.56 -3.65
C GLY A 33 14.92 12.20 -4.25
N GLN A 34 15.63 11.33 -3.52
CA GLN A 34 15.96 9.98 -3.98
C GLN A 34 14.70 9.16 -4.29
N GLY A 35 14.70 8.41 -5.39
CA GLY A 35 13.54 7.62 -5.83
C GLY A 35 12.73 8.25 -6.95
N PHE A 36 13.06 9.47 -7.35
CA PHE A 36 12.51 10.13 -8.53
C PHE A 36 13.60 10.41 -9.56
N ASN A 37 13.26 10.31 -10.85
CA ASN A 37 14.11 10.66 -11.97
C ASN A 37 13.45 11.78 -12.79
N PHE A 38 14.27 12.69 -13.29
CA PHE A 38 13.81 13.75 -14.17
C PHE A 38 13.88 13.27 -15.63
N ASP A 39 12.76 13.31 -16.35
CA ASP A 39 12.65 12.86 -17.74
C ASP A 39 12.74 14.00 -18.76
N GLU A 40 13.39 15.11 -18.38
CA GLU A 40 13.44 16.40 -19.11
C GLU A 40 12.18 17.27 -18.99
N THR A 41 11.05 16.71 -18.53
CA THR A 41 9.79 17.46 -18.39
C THR A 41 9.26 17.47 -16.97
N THR A 42 9.37 16.36 -16.25
CA THR A 42 8.85 16.20 -14.89
C THR A 42 9.69 15.19 -14.09
N TYR A 43 9.47 15.17 -12.78
CA TYR A 43 10.04 14.15 -11.90
C TYR A 43 9.06 12.98 -11.77
N ASN A 44 9.44 11.82 -12.29
CA ASN A 44 8.69 10.57 -12.18
C ASN A 44 9.32 9.65 -11.15
N LEU A 45 8.54 8.73 -10.59
CA LEU A 45 9.09 7.64 -9.77
C LEU A 45 10.07 6.81 -10.61
N ASN A 46 11.19 6.41 -10.01
CA ASN A 46 12.15 5.49 -10.62
C ASN A 46 11.54 4.09 -10.84
N ASP A 47 10.60 3.75 -9.98
CA ASP A 47 9.92 2.46 -9.92
C ASP A 47 8.46 2.73 -9.57
N GLU A 48 7.60 2.68 -10.59
CA GLU A 48 6.16 2.89 -10.46
C GLU A 48 5.45 1.53 -10.48
N ARG A 49 4.78 1.20 -9.37
CA ARG A 49 4.07 -0.07 -9.16
C ARG A 49 2.63 0.22 -8.78
N CYS A 50 1.77 0.24 -9.78
CA CYS A 50 0.34 0.47 -9.62
C CYS A 50 -0.44 -0.83 -9.75
N GLY A 51 -1.38 -1.07 -8.83
CA GLY A 51 -2.23 -2.26 -8.82
C GLY A 51 -1.90 -3.27 -7.71
N LEU A 52 -2.65 -4.38 -7.69
CA LEU A 52 -2.56 -5.47 -6.70
C LEU A 52 -1.27 -6.30 -6.85
N GLU A 53 -0.74 -6.39 -8.08
CA GLU A 53 0.50 -7.12 -8.39
C GLU A 53 1.72 -6.31 -7.94
N GLY A 54 2.14 -6.55 -6.70
CA GLY A 54 3.31 -5.90 -6.10
C GLY A 54 3.13 -5.67 -4.60
N GLN A 55 1.92 -5.31 -4.18
CA GLN A 55 1.58 -4.95 -2.80
C GLN A 55 1.57 -6.15 -1.83
N ASN A 56 1.33 -7.36 -2.35
CA ASN A 56 1.35 -8.63 -1.60
C ASN A 56 2.52 -9.56 -1.97
N ILE A 57 3.44 -9.11 -2.83
CA ILE A 57 4.59 -9.93 -3.19
C ILE A 57 5.62 -9.82 -2.06
N ALA A 58 5.92 -10.94 -1.42
CA ALA A 58 6.84 -11.04 -0.29
C ALA A 58 8.28 -10.50 -0.56
N ASN A 59 8.56 -10.09 -1.79
CA ASN A 59 9.87 -9.62 -2.25
C ASN A 59 9.79 -8.30 -3.05
N ASP A 60 9.07 -7.33 -2.51
CA ASP A 60 8.99 -5.98 -3.02
C ASP A 60 10.30 -5.18 -2.80
N GLY A 61 11.30 -5.45 -3.65
CA GLY A 61 12.60 -4.75 -3.64
C GLY A 61 13.76 -5.52 -3.00
N GLY A 62 13.75 -6.86 -3.01
CA GLY A 62 14.94 -7.68 -2.69
C GLY A 62 15.37 -7.72 -1.22
N THR A 63 14.69 -7.01 -0.33
CA THR A 63 15.11 -6.79 1.07
C THR A 63 14.21 -7.48 2.10
N GLY A 64 13.29 -8.33 1.66
CA GLY A 64 12.33 -9.02 2.52
C GLY A 64 11.03 -8.24 2.74
N GLN A 65 10.04 -9.01 3.20
CA GLN A 65 8.62 -8.67 3.30
C GLN A 65 8.35 -7.28 3.89
N PHE A 66 7.50 -6.51 3.21
CA PHE A 66 6.64 -5.56 3.93
C PHE A 66 5.89 -6.35 5.00
N ALA A 67 6.06 -5.99 6.28
CA ALA A 67 5.63 -6.86 7.37
C ALA A 67 4.11 -7.10 7.40
N ASN A 68 3.30 -6.23 6.80
CA ASN A 68 1.89 -6.46 6.44
C ASN A 68 1.35 -5.15 5.83
N TRP A 69 1.04 -5.12 4.53
CA TRP A 69 0.40 -3.94 3.88
C TRP A 69 -0.95 -3.59 4.53
N ASN A 70 -1.63 -4.60 5.10
CA ASN A 70 -2.89 -4.48 5.82
C ASN A 70 -2.70 -4.50 7.35
N GLY A 71 -1.48 -4.27 7.83
CA GLY A 71 -1.18 -4.26 9.26
C GLY A 71 -1.74 -3.01 9.94
N ALA A 72 -2.01 -3.10 11.24
CA ALA A 72 -2.45 -1.96 12.02
C ALA A 72 -1.47 -0.78 11.86
N GLY A 73 -1.98 0.36 11.39
CA GLY A 73 -1.19 1.60 11.17
C GLY A 73 -0.64 1.81 9.76
N GLN A 74 -0.92 0.92 8.80
CA GLN A 74 -0.70 1.21 7.37
C GLN A 74 -1.96 1.88 6.78
N PRO A 75 -1.87 3.08 6.18
CA PRO A 75 -3.07 3.84 5.84
C PRO A 75 -3.72 3.53 4.48
N TYR A 76 -3.19 2.60 3.67
CA TYR A 76 -3.55 2.54 2.24
C TYR A 76 -4.06 1.16 1.81
N GLU A 77 -5.25 1.19 1.23
CA GLU A 77 -5.88 0.06 0.56
C GLU A 77 -5.29 -0.15 -0.84
N SER A 78 -5.54 -1.33 -1.40
CA SER A 78 -5.17 -1.63 -2.77
C SER A 78 -5.78 -0.64 -3.77
N GLY A 79 -4.99 -0.26 -4.78
CA GLY A 79 -5.37 0.71 -5.80
C GLY A 79 -5.30 2.17 -5.35
N GLN A 80 -4.92 2.48 -4.11
CA GLN A 80 -4.69 3.86 -3.71
C GLN A 80 -3.29 4.35 -4.11
N PRO A 81 -3.11 5.64 -4.44
CA PRO A 81 -1.80 6.23 -4.68
C PRO A 81 -0.95 6.22 -3.41
N TYR A 82 0.30 5.80 -3.52
CA TYR A 82 1.18 5.61 -2.36
C TYR A 82 2.65 5.86 -2.68
N LEU A 83 3.45 6.04 -1.63
CA LEU A 83 4.91 5.98 -1.68
C LEU A 83 5.45 5.03 -0.62
N VAL A 84 6.47 4.25 -0.98
CA VAL A 84 7.22 3.42 -0.05
C VAL A 84 8.52 4.10 0.33
N TRP A 85 8.65 4.38 1.62
CA TRP A 85 9.83 4.95 2.24
C TRP A 85 10.73 3.85 2.79
N VAL A 86 12.04 3.98 2.55
CA VAL A 86 13.06 3.09 3.11
C VAL A 86 14.16 3.91 3.76
N LEU A 87 14.46 3.59 5.02
CA LEU A 87 15.60 4.09 5.76
C LEU A 87 16.63 2.97 5.97
N THR A 88 17.85 3.15 5.45
CA THR A 88 18.95 2.15 5.53
C THR A 88 19.73 2.21 6.85
N ALA A 89 19.05 2.35 7.99
CA ALA A 89 19.68 2.47 9.32
C ALA A 89 20.02 1.10 9.96
N ASN A 90 20.86 0.30 9.30
CA ASN A 90 21.17 -1.08 9.73
C ASN A 90 21.81 -1.15 11.13
N GLY A 91 21.11 -1.73 12.10
CA GLY A 91 21.54 -1.84 13.50
C GLY A 91 20.93 -0.78 14.43
N ALA A 92 20.19 0.20 13.90
CA ALA A 92 19.32 1.04 14.71
C ALA A 92 18.19 0.19 15.31
N THR A 93 17.64 0.65 16.43
CA THR A 93 16.61 -0.07 17.21
C THR A 93 15.19 0.41 16.89
N SER A 94 15.05 1.64 16.40
CA SER A 94 13.77 2.24 16.03
C SER A 94 13.99 3.37 15.05
N ALA A 95 12.96 3.69 14.27
CA ALA A 95 12.93 4.87 13.42
C ALA A 95 11.53 5.48 13.35
N GLN A 96 11.49 6.79 13.21
CA GLN A 96 10.30 7.60 12.94
C GLN A 96 10.49 8.34 11.62
N LEU A 97 9.42 8.56 10.89
CA LEU A 97 9.38 9.34 9.67
C LEU A 97 8.47 10.54 9.90
N ASN A 98 8.99 11.74 9.65
CA ASN A 98 8.23 12.98 9.66
C ASN A 98 7.86 13.31 8.21
N LEU A 99 6.56 13.21 7.93
CA LEU A 99 5.93 13.52 6.65
C LEU A 99 5.19 14.87 6.74
N PRO A 100 4.73 15.43 5.61
CA PRO A 100 3.92 16.65 5.61
C PRO A 100 2.65 16.58 6.47
N ASP A 101 2.08 15.39 6.65
CA ASP A 101 0.84 15.14 7.39
C ASP A 101 1.05 14.66 8.84
N GLY A 102 2.29 14.36 9.24
CA GLY A 102 2.58 13.98 10.62
C GLY A 102 3.81 13.09 10.80
N THR A 103 3.99 12.63 12.03
CA THR A 103 5.07 11.72 12.41
C THR A 103 4.53 10.30 12.56
N VAL A 104 5.20 9.34 11.96
CA VAL A 104 4.83 7.92 11.97
C VAL A 104 6.02 7.07 12.38
N ASN A 105 5.76 5.94 13.06
CA ASN A 105 6.80 4.97 13.34
C ASN A 105 7.05 4.12 12.09
N MET A 106 8.32 3.95 11.73
CA MET A 106 8.70 3.05 10.64
C MET A 106 8.84 1.62 11.17
N ILE A 107 8.57 0.64 10.30
CA ILE A 107 8.60 -0.78 10.64
C ILE A 107 9.98 -1.34 10.30
N ALA A 108 10.62 -2.00 11.26
CA ALA A 108 11.90 -2.68 11.04
C ALA A 108 11.70 -3.91 10.13
N VAL A 109 12.44 -3.97 9.02
CA VAL A 109 12.47 -5.09 8.07
C VAL A 109 13.93 -5.40 7.74
N GLY A 110 14.44 -6.50 8.29
CA GLY A 110 15.84 -6.87 8.18
C GLY A 110 16.76 -5.77 8.75
N GLY A 111 17.67 -5.26 7.92
CA GLY A 111 18.58 -4.15 8.26
C GLY A 111 18.05 -2.76 7.91
N THR A 112 16.76 -2.61 7.62
CA THR A 112 16.14 -1.34 7.17
C THR A 112 14.87 -1.03 7.95
N PHE A 113 14.37 0.19 7.81
CA PHE A 113 13.04 0.58 8.28
C PHE A 113 12.19 1.01 7.09
N LYS A 114 10.92 0.61 7.07
CA LYS A 114 9.99 0.86 5.96
C LYS A 114 8.70 1.51 6.44
N TYR A 115 8.07 2.32 5.59
CA TYR A 115 6.73 2.87 5.81
C TYR A 115 6.06 3.16 4.47
N ALA A 116 4.77 2.86 4.32
CA ALA A 116 3.99 3.29 3.17
C ALA A 116 3.17 4.54 3.53
N SER A 117 3.34 5.62 2.77
CA SER A 117 2.57 6.87 2.90
C SER A 117 1.63 7.07 1.71
N GLN A 118 0.77 8.09 1.80
CA GLN A 118 -0.01 8.55 0.66
C GLN A 118 0.96 9.06 -0.39
N TYR A 119 0.49 9.14 -1.63
CA TYR A 119 1.31 9.75 -2.63
C TYR A 119 1.52 11.24 -2.35
N TYR A 120 2.79 11.64 -2.40
CA TYR A 120 3.22 13.03 -2.41
C TYR A 120 3.96 13.30 -3.72
N SER A 121 3.65 14.42 -4.36
CA SER A 121 4.48 14.87 -5.49
C SER A 121 5.91 15.11 -5.01
N ARG A 122 6.90 14.89 -5.88
CA ARG A 122 8.30 15.17 -5.59
C ARG A 122 8.49 16.61 -5.11
N ASP A 123 7.79 17.57 -5.74
CA ASP A 123 7.86 18.98 -5.38
C ASP A 123 7.32 19.25 -3.98
N THR A 124 6.25 18.58 -3.55
CA THR A 124 5.79 18.64 -2.16
C THR A 124 6.88 18.14 -1.20
N LEU A 125 7.54 17.03 -1.54
CA LEU A 125 8.52 16.37 -0.68
C LEU A 125 9.86 17.09 -0.56
N VAL A 126 10.29 17.82 -1.59
CA VAL A 126 11.56 18.57 -1.53
C VAL A 126 11.37 19.98 -0.99
N ASN A 127 10.15 20.53 -1.06
CA ASN A 127 9.85 21.86 -0.50
C ASN A 127 9.40 21.80 0.98
N LEU A 128 9.05 20.62 1.49
CA LEU A 128 8.79 20.39 2.91
C LEU A 128 9.85 19.43 3.48
N PRO A 129 10.43 19.72 4.65
CA PRO A 129 11.49 18.87 5.20
C PRO A 129 10.92 17.51 5.64
N VAL A 130 10.98 16.53 4.76
CA VAL A 130 10.76 15.13 5.13
C VAL A 130 12.03 14.59 5.76
N THR A 131 11.90 14.03 6.96
CA THR A 131 13.05 13.53 7.73
C THR A 131 12.74 12.20 8.36
N ALA A 132 13.72 11.31 8.44
CA ALA A 132 13.66 10.14 9.30
C ALA A 132 14.59 10.31 10.50
N ILE A 133 14.10 9.96 11.68
CA ILE A 133 14.83 10.00 12.93
C ILE A 133 15.00 8.57 13.41
N TYR A 134 16.23 8.11 13.63
CA TYR A 134 16.48 6.77 14.17
C TYR A 134 17.23 6.81 15.50
N THR A 135 17.01 5.79 16.32
CA THR A 135 17.71 5.58 17.61
C THR A 135 18.64 4.38 17.52
N GLY A 136 19.83 4.48 18.10
CA GLY A 136 20.82 3.41 18.16
C GLY A 136 21.96 3.57 17.13
N LYS A 137 22.76 2.52 16.97
CA LYS A 137 23.97 2.55 16.11
C LYS A 137 23.67 1.95 14.73
N ALA A 138 23.67 2.79 13.70
CA ALA A 138 23.60 2.34 12.33
C ALA A 138 25.00 1.98 11.77
N LYS A 139 25.05 1.00 10.87
CA LYS A 139 26.22 0.59 10.10
C LYS A 139 26.04 0.99 8.64
N GLY A 140 27.13 1.46 8.02
CA GLY A 140 27.13 1.83 6.60
C GLY A 140 26.54 3.21 6.36
N ASN A 141 26.15 3.45 5.10
CA ASN A 141 25.58 4.72 4.69
C ASN A 141 24.07 4.75 4.96
N VAL A 142 23.64 5.63 5.86
CA VAL A 142 22.22 5.80 6.17
C VAL A 142 21.61 6.78 5.18
N GLN A 143 20.57 6.33 4.48
CA GLN A 143 19.84 7.09 3.49
C GLN A 143 18.35 6.91 3.73
N LEU A 144 17.60 8.00 3.53
CA LEU A 144 16.15 7.98 3.41
C LEU A 144 15.80 8.12 1.94
N VAL A 145 15.10 7.14 1.38
CA VAL A 145 14.74 7.10 -0.04
C VAL A 145 13.27 6.74 -0.21
N VAL A 146 12.69 7.20 -1.32
CA VAL A 146 11.50 6.57 -1.88
C VAL A 146 11.97 5.39 -2.71
N SER A 147 11.56 4.17 -2.36
CA SER A 147 11.97 2.98 -3.11
C SER A 147 11.16 2.83 -4.39
N HIS A 148 9.84 3.00 -4.28
CA HIS A 148 8.86 2.89 -5.35
C HIS A 148 7.53 3.50 -4.85
N GLY A 149 6.52 3.55 -5.71
CA GLY A 149 5.17 3.99 -5.33
C GLY A 149 4.18 3.82 -6.46
N CYS A 150 2.96 4.31 -6.26
CA CYS A 150 1.99 4.50 -7.33
C CYS A 150 1.50 5.95 -7.30
N LYS A 151 1.65 6.67 -8.42
CA LYS A 151 1.16 8.04 -8.52
C LYS A 151 -0.37 8.07 -8.53
N PRO A 152 -1.00 9.20 -8.16
CA PRO A 152 -2.43 9.38 -8.36
C PRO A 152 -2.74 9.12 -9.81
N PHE A 153 -3.74 8.27 -10.04
CA PHE A 153 -4.25 8.12 -11.39
C PHE A 153 -4.56 9.52 -11.91
N LEU A 154 -3.87 9.92 -12.98
CA LEU A 154 -4.04 11.22 -13.60
C LEU A 154 -5.38 11.32 -14.34
N THR A 155 -6.10 10.20 -14.43
CA THR A 155 -7.42 10.08 -15.02
C THR A 155 -8.49 10.21 -13.94
N GLU A 156 -9.62 10.79 -14.34
CA GLU A 156 -10.84 10.73 -13.54
C GLU A 156 -11.17 9.27 -13.20
N GLY A 157 -11.90 9.07 -12.11
CA GLY A 157 -12.47 7.76 -11.80
C GLY A 157 -13.16 7.15 -13.02
N ALA A 158 -13.26 5.83 -13.05
CA ALA A 158 -13.93 5.11 -14.12
C ALA A 158 -15.03 4.21 -13.57
N TRP A 159 -16.01 3.94 -14.42
CA TRP A 159 -16.99 2.88 -14.21
C TRP A 159 -17.36 2.25 -15.54
N CYS A 160 -16.88 1.03 -15.77
CA CYS A 160 -17.39 0.18 -16.83
C CYS A 160 -18.42 -0.78 -16.23
N SER A 161 -19.70 -0.54 -16.54
CA SER A 161 -20.80 -1.30 -15.94
C SER A 161 -20.67 -2.80 -16.20
N PRO A 162 -21.23 -3.67 -15.34
CA PRO A 162 -21.19 -5.10 -15.60
C PRO A 162 -21.96 -5.48 -16.88
N GLY A 163 -22.99 -4.69 -17.23
CA GLY A 163 -23.68 -4.79 -18.50
C GLY A 163 -22.80 -4.46 -19.70
N TYR A 164 -21.85 -3.52 -19.56
CA TYR A 164 -20.79 -3.27 -20.53
C TYR A 164 -19.88 -4.50 -20.63
N TRP A 165 -19.31 -4.98 -19.52
CA TRP A 165 -18.36 -6.11 -19.52
C TRP A 165 -18.95 -7.40 -20.07
N ARG A 166 -20.24 -7.65 -19.79
CA ARG A 166 -21.00 -8.76 -20.38
C ARG A 166 -20.97 -8.74 -21.92
N ASN A 167 -21.00 -7.54 -22.49
CA ASN A 167 -21.07 -7.30 -23.94
C ASN A 167 -19.71 -6.89 -24.55
N ALA A 168 -18.66 -6.77 -23.73
CA ALA A 168 -17.34 -6.36 -24.16
C ALA A 168 -16.66 -7.47 -24.99
N GLN A 169 -16.00 -7.07 -26.06
CA GLN A 169 -15.28 -7.99 -26.93
C GLN A 169 -13.92 -8.37 -26.33
N ASP A 170 -13.28 -9.40 -26.88
CA ASP A 170 -12.03 -9.93 -26.36
C ASP A 170 -10.91 -8.89 -26.25
N PRO A 171 -10.76 -7.90 -27.17
CA PRO A 171 -9.77 -6.84 -26.99
C PRO A 171 -10.00 -5.95 -25.74
N ALA A 172 -11.26 -5.65 -25.39
CA ALA A 172 -11.57 -4.90 -24.17
C ALA A 172 -11.25 -5.72 -22.91
N TRP A 173 -11.50 -7.03 -22.95
CA TRP A 173 -11.09 -7.93 -21.87
C TRP A 173 -9.56 -8.03 -21.77
N ALA A 174 -8.85 -8.07 -22.89
CA ALA A 174 -7.40 -8.15 -22.94
C ALA A 174 -6.71 -6.97 -22.23
N LEU A 175 -7.32 -5.77 -22.24
CA LEU A 175 -6.82 -4.63 -21.47
C LEU A 175 -6.76 -4.90 -19.97
N THR A 176 -7.67 -5.70 -19.43
CA THR A 176 -7.73 -6.03 -18.00
C THR A 176 -6.68 -7.07 -17.59
N GLY A 177 -6.11 -7.81 -18.56
CA GLY A 177 -5.28 -8.98 -18.28
C GLY A 177 -6.05 -10.23 -17.83
N TYR A 178 -7.38 -10.17 -17.72
CA TYR A 178 -8.24 -11.29 -17.30
C TYR A 178 -9.06 -11.87 -18.46
N ALA A 179 -9.31 -13.16 -18.39
CA ALA A 179 -10.19 -13.89 -19.28
C ALA A 179 -11.61 -14.00 -18.72
N LYS A 180 -12.59 -14.08 -19.62
CA LYS A 180 -14.02 -14.35 -19.30
C LYS A 180 -14.20 -15.60 -18.43
N THR A 181 -13.32 -16.59 -18.58
CA THR A 181 -13.33 -17.88 -17.89
C THR A 181 -12.61 -17.87 -16.55
N ASP A 182 -11.98 -16.78 -16.14
CA ASP A 182 -11.31 -16.71 -14.85
C ASP A 182 -12.30 -16.87 -13.71
N LEU A 183 -11.86 -17.49 -12.62
CA LEU A 183 -12.72 -17.85 -11.49
C LEU A 183 -12.96 -16.64 -10.60
N PHE A 184 -14.22 -16.38 -10.26
CA PHE A 184 -14.66 -15.28 -9.41
C PHE A 184 -14.00 -15.32 -8.03
N ASN A 185 -13.85 -16.51 -7.44
CA ASN A 185 -13.22 -16.66 -6.12
C ASN A 185 -11.73 -16.29 -6.11
N ASN A 186 -11.05 -16.40 -7.25
CA ASN A 186 -9.63 -16.10 -7.36
C ASN A 186 -9.35 -14.65 -7.75
N THR A 187 -10.38 -13.90 -8.14
CA THR A 187 -10.26 -12.58 -8.76
C THR A 187 -11.00 -11.50 -7.97
N VAL A 188 -12.33 -11.58 -7.92
CA VAL A 188 -13.19 -10.56 -7.31
C VAL A 188 -13.29 -10.73 -5.79
N VAL A 189 -13.41 -11.97 -5.31
CA VAL A 189 -13.60 -12.25 -3.87
C VAL A 189 -12.52 -11.59 -3.00
N PRO A 190 -11.20 -11.72 -3.27
CA PRO A 190 -10.17 -11.15 -2.42
C PRO A 190 -10.30 -9.64 -2.15
N ASN A 191 -10.98 -8.90 -3.03
CA ASN A 191 -11.12 -7.45 -2.96
C ASN A 191 -12.50 -6.98 -2.51
N PHE A 192 -13.54 -7.82 -2.61
CA PHE A 192 -14.94 -7.39 -2.43
C PHE A 192 -15.77 -8.27 -1.50
N TYR A 193 -15.25 -9.43 -1.07
CA TYR A 193 -16.00 -10.40 -0.27
C TYR A 193 -15.14 -11.06 0.81
N ASP A 194 -15.74 -11.24 2.00
CA ASP A 194 -15.10 -11.93 3.11
C ASP A 194 -15.22 -13.46 2.97
N THR A 195 -16.07 -13.94 2.06
CA THR A 195 -16.37 -15.36 1.88
C THR A 195 -16.47 -15.73 0.40
N ALA A 196 -15.79 -16.80 0.03
CA ALA A 196 -15.81 -17.35 -1.31
C ALA A 196 -17.19 -17.91 -1.70
N SER A 197 -17.52 -17.85 -3.00
CA SER A 197 -18.71 -18.51 -3.53
C SER A 197 -18.55 -20.02 -3.53
N ALA A 198 -19.51 -20.76 -2.97
CA ALA A 198 -19.53 -22.22 -3.03
C ALA A 198 -19.63 -22.75 -4.49
N ALA A 199 -20.29 -21.98 -5.37
CA ALA A 199 -20.44 -22.35 -6.78
C ALA A 199 -19.19 -22.07 -7.63
N ASN A 200 -18.27 -21.24 -7.12
CA ASN A 200 -17.05 -20.80 -7.80
C ASN A 200 -17.23 -20.48 -9.31
N PRO A 201 -18.17 -19.56 -9.66
CA PRO A 201 -18.45 -19.25 -11.05
C PRO A 201 -17.27 -18.56 -11.73
N THR A 202 -17.24 -18.62 -13.05
CA THR A 202 -16.38 -17.76 -13.87
C THR A 202 -16.88 -16.32 -13.91
N LEU A 203 -16.02 -15.37 -14.26
CA LEU A 203 -16.38 -13.95 -14.40
C LEU A 203 -17.58 -13.76 -15.35
N ILE A 204 -17.58 -14.41 -16.51
CA ILE A 204 -18.69 -14.29 -17.45
C ILE A 204 -19.99 -14.89 -16.90
N GLN A 205 -19.93 -15.98 -16.15
CA GLN A 205 -21.12 -16.56 -15.52
C GLN A 205 -21.76 -15.62 -14.50
N VAL A 206 -20.96 -14.87 -13.74
CA VAL A 206 -21.46 -13.82 -12.83
C VAL A 206 -22.14 -12.69 -13.60
N LEU A 207 -21.59 -12.32 -14.77
CA LEU A 207 -22.14 -11.27 -15.62
C LEU A 207 -23.39 -11.69 -16.40
N THR A 208 -23.57 -12.97 -16.71
CA THR A 208 -24.66 -13.42 -17.60
C THR A 208 -25.81 -14.12 -16.89
N THR A 209 -25.59 -14.74 -15.72
CA THR A 209 -26.55 -15.67 -15.13
C THR A 209 -27.30 -15.01 -13.96
N PRO A 210 -28.62 -14.71 -14.11
CA PRO A 210 -29.44 -14.29 -13.00
C PRO A 210 -29.44 -15.37 -11.92
N GLY A 211 -29.10 -15.02 -10.67
CA GLY A 211 -29.11 -15.97 -9.55
C GLY A 211 -27.80 -16.73 -9.32
N ALA A 212 -26.76 -16.54 -10.15
CA ALA A 212 -25.38 -16.83 -9.72
C ALA A 212 -24.98 -15.99 -8.49
N ASN A 213 -25.82 -15.01 -8.14
CA ASN A 213 -25.71 -13.95 -7.13
C ASN A 213 -25.94 -14.35 -5.65
N THR A 214 -26.12 -15.63 -5.32
CA THR A 214 -26.06 -16.06 -3.92
C THR A 214 -24.61 -16.15 -3.45
N PHE A 215 -24.03 -14.98 -3.23
CA PHE A 215 -22.71 -14.82 -2.64
C PHE A 215 -22.83 -14.54 -1.14
N GLY A 216 -21.73 -14.74 -0.42
CA GLY A 216 -21.65 -14.37 1.00
C GLY A 216 -21.83 -12.87 1.21
N ALA A 217 -21.65 -12.43 2.45
CA ALA A 217 -21.71 -10.99 2.77
C ALA A 217 -20.65 -10.23 1.95
N ALA A 218 -21.08 -9.16 1.28
CA ALA A 218 -20.18 -8.23 0.62
C ALA A 218 -19.35 -7.50 1.69
N SER A 219 -18.06 -7.32 1.43
CA SER A 219 -17.17 -6.60 2.33
C SER A 219 -17.41 -5.09 2.26
N ASN A 220 -17.19 -4.43 3.39
CA ASN A 220 -17.00 -2.97 3.41
C ASN A 220 -15.69 -2.59 2.68
N PRO A 221 -15.57 -1.38 2.12
CA PRO A 221 -16.52 -0.26 2.19
C PRO A 221 -17.61 -0.26 1.10
N TYR A 222 -17.48 -1.08 0.06
CA TYR A 222 -18.31 -0.92 -1.14
C TYR A 222 -19.67 -1.60 -1.08
N GLY A 223 -19.81 -2.72 -0.36
CA GLY A 223 -21.10 -3.41 -0.20
C GLY A 223 -21.75 -3.84 -1.53
N LEU A 224 -20.96 -4.06 -2.58
CA LEU A 224 -21.46 -4.34 -3.93
C LEU A 224 -21.95 -5.80 -4.03
N ASN A 225 -23.06 -6.01 -4.75
CA ASN A 225 -23.42 -7.35 -5.21
C ASN A 225 -22.41 -7.84 -6.26
N ALA A 226 -22.36 -9.15 -6.52
CA ALA A 226 -21.26 -9.72 -7.29
C ALA A 226 -21.24 -9.24 -8.74
N PHE A 227 -22.42 -8.98 -9.31
CA PHE A 227 -22.56 -8.36 -10.62
C PHE A 227 -21.80 -7.03 -10.66
N ASN A 228 -22.08 -6.11 -9.72
CA ASN A 228 -21.42 -4.82 -9.64
C ASN A 228 -19.94 -4.93 -9.23
N ALA A 229 -19.60 -5.85 -8.31
CA ALA A 229 -18.22 -6.09 -7.88
C ALA A 229 -17.34 -6.60 -9.02
N THR A 230 -17.86 -7.46 -9.90
CA THR A 230 -17.14 -7.87 -11.12
C THR A 230 -16.88 -6.68 -12.05
N GLY A 231 -17.86 -5.79 -12.24
CA GLY A 231 -17.65 -4.58 -13.04
C GLY A 231 -16.61 -3.63 -12.44
N ALA A 232 -16.67 -3.42 -11.13
CA ALA A 232 -15.69 -2.61 -10.39
C ALA A 232 -14.28 -3.22 -10.48
N PHE A 233 -14.17 -4.53 -10.24
CA PHE A 233 -12.92 -5.27 -10.36
C PHE A 233 -12.28 -5.09 -11.73
N LEU A 234 -13.02 -5.36 -12.82
CA LEU A 234 -12.50 -5.25 -14.18
C LEU A 234 -12.14 -3.81 -14.56
N THR A 235 -12.91 -2.82 -14.08
CA THR A 235 -12.59 -1.39 -14.27
C THR A 235 -11.25 -1.04 -13.61
N ASN A 236 -10.98 -1.54 -12.41
CA ASN A 236 -9.70 -1.36 -11.70
C ASN A 236 -8.49 -1.98 -12.42
N GLN A 237 -8.72 -2.84 -13.43
CA GLN A 237 -7.65 -3.45 -14.20
C GLN A 237 -7.39 -2.72 -15.52
N ILE A 238 -8.20 -1.71 -15.89
CA ILE A 238 -7.92 -0.93 -17.10
C ILE A 238 -6.66 -0.11 -16.85
N PRO A 239 -5.62 -0.20 -17.70
CA PRO A 239 -4.39 0.54 -17.50
C PRO A 239 -4.63 2.04 -17.36
N GLY A 240 -4.17 2.60 -16.24
CA GLY A 240 -4.26 4.02 -15.98
C GLY A 240 -5.62 4.51 -15.47
N TYR A 241 -6.58 3.63 -15.14
CA TYR A 241 -7.87 4.00 -14.54
C TYR A 241 -8.12 3.22 -13.24
N HIS A 242 -9.04 3.74 -12.43
CA HIS A 242 -9.51 3.07 -11.22
C HIS A 242 -11.03 3.16 -11.13
N PHE A 243 -11.64 2.21 -10.45
CA PHE A 243 -13.06 2.22 -10.15
C PHE A 243 -13.37 3.33 -9.15
N ASP A 244 -14.36 4.16 -9.49
CA ASP A 244 -14.91 5.18 -8.60
C ASP A 244 -16.41 4.92 -8.36
N LEU A 245 -16.75 4.75 -7.08
CA LEU A 245 -18.10 4.47 -6.62
C LEU A 245 -19.10 5.59 -6.99
N SER A 246 -18.63 6.83 -7.07
CA SER A 246 -19.45 8.00 -7.42
C SER A 246 -19.93 7.98 -8.87
N LEU A 247 -19.30 7.17 -9.72
CA LEU A 247 -19.59 7.08 -11.15
C LEU A 247 -20.50 5.91 -11.52
N ILE A 248 -20.90 5.06 -10.56
CA ILE A 248 -21.85 3.98 -10.81
C ILE A 248 -23.14 4.53 -11.45
N GLY A 249 -23.50 3.95 -12.59
CA GLY A 249 -24.71 4.31 -13.33
C GLY A 249 -24.52 5.45 -14.34
N THR A 250 -23.34 6.06 -14.39
CA THR A 250 -23.00 7.09 -15.37
C THR A 250 -22.58 6.43 -16.69
N ALA A 251 -23.27 6.76 -17.79
CA ALA A 251 -23.05 6.11 -19.09
C ALA A 251 -21.68 6.43 -19.71
N GLU A 252 -21.14 7.62 -19.45
CA GLU A 252 -19.85 8.08 -19.99
C GLU A 252 -18.64 7.78 -19.10
N ALA A 253 -18.85 7.13 -17.94
CA ALA A 253 -17.77 6.85 -17.00
C ALA A 253 -16.85 5.70 -17.44
N CYS A 254 -17.21 4.93 -18.48
CA CYS A 254 -16.33 3.88 -19.00
C CYS A 254 -15.36 4.49 -20.03
N PRO A 255 -14.04 4.49 -19.75
CA PRO A 255 -13.03 5.16 -20.57
C PRO A 255 -12.70 4.44 -21.87
N ILE A 256 -13.30 3.26 -22.08
CA ILE A 256 -13.09 2.44 -23.27
C ILE A 256 -14.43 2.11 -23.93
N ASP A 257 -14.42 1.90 -25.24
CA ASP A 257 -15.53 1.30 -25.97
C ASP A 257 -15.51 -0.24 -25.87
N ASN A 258 -16.56 -0.91 -26.36
CA ASN A 258 -16.68 -2.37 -26.28
C ASN A 258 -15.64 -3.14 -27.12
N HIS A 259 -14.84 -2.45 -27.94
CA HIS A 259 -13.71 -2.99 -28.70
C HIS A 259 -12.38 -2.71 -28.00
N GLY A 260 -12.36 -2.10 -26.82
CA GLY A 260 -11.14 -1.77 -26.08
C GLY A 260 -10.41 -0.54 -26.59
N ASN A 261 -11.05 0.32 -27.37
CA ASN A 261 -10.47 1.61 -27.73
C ASN A 261 -10.73 2.62 -26.62
N PHE A 262 -9.70 3.35 -26.20
CA PHE A 262 -9.86 4.48 -25.29
C PHE A 262 -10.67 5.61 -25.95
N LYS A 263 -11.55 6.25 -25.18
CA LYS A 263 -12.39 7.38 -25.59
C LYS A 263 -11.73 8.72 -25.29
#